data_AF-A0A1I1BDB1-F1
#
_entry.id   AF-A0A1I1BDB1-F1
#
_cell.length_a   1.000
_cell.length_b   1.000
_cell.length_c   1.000
_cell.angle_alpha   90.00
_cell.angle_beta   90.00
_cell.angle_gamma   90.00
#
_symmetry.space_group_name_H-M   'P 1'
#
loop_
_entity.id
_entity.type
_entity.pdbx_description
1 polymer ?
#
loop_
_entity_poly.entity_id
_entity_poly.type
_entity_poly.pdbx_seq_one_letter_code
_entity_poly.pdbx_strand_id
1 'polypeptide(L)'
;MNDNRSASPAAVALLWLLGIFAIPLGLALWAVLSALAAANIALIAAPVAVLLDWTLSGERYPAALFVSFAVTGFGMLAALGTIAAFKAGIRCTAGGLALSARIRKGRAL
;
A
#
# COMPACT_ATOMS: atom_id res chain seq x y z
N MET A 1 -6.66 29.49 28.45
CA MET A 1 -6.00 30.57 27.69
C MET A 1 -5.89 30.08 26.25
N ASN A 2 -6.73 30.60 25.36
CA ASN A 2 -6.89 30.11 23.98
C ASN A 2 -5.93 30.90 23.08
N ASP A 3 -4.76 30.33 22.78
CA ASP A 3 -3.78 30.94 21.87
C ASP A 3 -4.28 30.79 20.43
N ASN A 4 -5.00 31.81 19.96
CA ASN A 4 -5.56 31.88 18.61
C ASN A 4 -4.49 32.28 17.57
N ARG A 5 -3.29 31.68 17.60
CA ARG A 5 -2.24 31.97 16.62
C ARG A 5 -2.57 31.28 15.30
N SER A 6 -3.05 32.06 14.33
CA SER A 6 -3.15 31.62 12.93
C SER A 6 -1.75 31.29 12.39
N ALA A 7 -1.64 30.22 11.60
CA ALA A 7 -0.37 29.84 10.97
C ALA A 7 0.21 30.99 10.13
N SER A 8 1.53 31.14 10.13
CA SER A 8 2.18 32.16 9.30
C SER A 8 1.94 31.86 7.81
N PRO A 9 1.80 32.88 6.95
CA PRO A 9 1.58 32.67 5.52
C PRO A 9 2.72 31.88 4.86
N ALA A 10 3.95 32.03 5.37
CA ALA A 10 5.11 31.24 4.94
C ALA A 10 4.97 29.74 5.26
N ALA A 11 4.46 29.39 6.45
CA ALA A 11 4.25 27.99 6.83
C ALA A 11 3.16 27.32 5.98
N VAL A 12 2.12 28.07 5.61
CA VAL A 12 1.05 27.60 4.71
C VAL A 12 1.57 27.42 3.29
N ALA A 13 2.40 28.34 2.79
CA ALA A 13 3.02 28.22 1.47
C ALA A 13 3.96 27.00 1.37
N LEU A 14 4.75 26.73 2.41
CA LEU A 14 5.63 25.56 2.46
C LEU A 14 4.83 24.25 2.47
N LEU A 15 3.71 24.20 3.21
CA LEU A 15 2.79 23.06 3.21
C LEU A 15 2.22 22.79 1.82
N TRP A 16 1.85 23.84 1.09
CA TRP A 16 1.36 23.73 -0.29
C TRP A 16 2.42 23.18 -1.23
N LEU A 17 3.64 23.73 -1.15
CA LEU A 17 4.76 23.25 -1.95
C LEU A 17 5.07 21.78 -1.66
N LEU A 18 5.09 21.40 -0.39
CA LEU A 18 5.28 20.01 0.02
C LEU A 18 4.15 19.12 -0.51
N GLY A 19 2.90 19.61 -0.49
CA GLY A 19 1.72 18.90 -1.01
C GLY A 19 1.83 18.57 -2.50
N ILE A 20 2.34 19.48 -3.32
CA ILE A 20 2.52 19.27 -4.76
C ILE A 20 3.41 18.05 -5.06
N PHE A 21 4.43 17.81 -4.25
CA PHE A 21 5.32 16.64 -4.41
C PHE A 21 4.82 15.42 -3.63
N ALA A 22 4.30 15.61 -2.42
CA ALA A 22 3.91 14.52 -1.53
C ALA A 22 2.64 13.79 -1.99
N ILE A 23 1.68 14.49 -2.62
CA ILE A 23 0.44 13.88 -3.12
C ILE A 23 0.71 12.85 -4.23
N PRO A 24 1.43 13.18 -5.34
CA PRO A 24 1.71 12.19 -6.38
C PRO A 24 2.60 11.05 -5.88
N LEU A 25 3.57 11.33 -5.00
CA LEU A 25 4.37 10.27 -4.36
C LEU A 25 3.52 9.33 -3.51
N GLY A 26 2.59 9.90 -2.73
CA GLY A 26 1.65 9.13 -1.92
C GLY A 26 0.76 8.25 -2.78
N LEU A 27 0.19 8.80 -3.85
CA LEU A 27 -0.62 8.05 -4.83
C LEU A 27 0.19 6.91 -5.46
N ALA A 28 1.42 7.16 -5.91
CA ALA A 28 2.29 6.15 -6.49
C ALA A 28 2.59 5.03 -5.49
N LEU A 29 2.91 5.37 -4.24
CA LEU A 29 3.15 4.39 -3.17
C LEU A 29 1.90 3.51 -2.93
N TRP A 30 0.73 4.12 -2.83
CA TRP A 30 -0.53 3.40 -2.64
C TRP A 30 -0.90 2.52 -3.84
N ALA A 31 -0.60 2.95 -5.06
CA ALA A 31 -0.77 2.15 -6.27
C ALA A 31 0.12 0.89 -6.24
N VAL A 32 1.40 1.05 -5.88
CA VAL A 32 2.34 -0.07 -5.74
C VAL A 32 1.88 -1.06 -4.66
N LEU A 33 1.48 -0.55 -3.48
CA LEU A 33 0.99 -1.41 -2.40
C LEU A 33 -0.28 -2.19 -2.80
N SER A 34 -1.19 -1.55 -3.55
CA SER A 34 -2.41 -2.19 -4.04
C SER A 34 -2.11 -3.25 -5.10
N ALA A 35 -1.19 -2.97 -6.03
CA ALA A 35 -0.75 -3.92 -7.03
C ALA A 35 -0.06 -5.14 -6.38
N LEU A 36 0.76 -4.91 -5.35
CA LEU A 36 1.41 -5.97 -4.61
C LEU A 36 0.39 -6.85 -3.85
N ALA A 37 -0.64 -6.24 -3.25
CA ALA A 37 -1.74 -6.98 -2.63
C ALA A 37 -2.48 -7.85 -3.65
N ALA A 38 -2.81 -7.30 -4.83
CA ALA A 38 -3.45 -8.05 -5.90
C ALA A 38 -2.58 -9.21 -6.40
N ALA A 39 -1.27 -8.99 -6.57
CA ALA A 39 -0.31 -10.02 -6.96
C ALA A 39 -0.28 -11.16 -5.94
N ASN A 40 -0.24 -10.87 -4.64
CA ASN A 40 -0.26 -11.92 -3.61
C ASN A 40 -1.56 -12.74 -3.64
N ILE A 41 -2.71 -12.09 -3.86
CA ILE A 41 -3.99 -12.81 -4.01
C ILE A 41 -3.92 -13.76 -5.22
N ALA A 42 -3.38 -13.31 -6.34
CA ALA A 42 -3.21 -14.15 -7.53
C ALA A 42 -2.27 -15.35 -7.27
N LEU A 43 -1.15 -15.13 -6.57
CA LEU A 43 -0.21 -16.20 -6.21
C LEU A 43 -0.84 -17.23 -5.26
N ILE A 44 -1.67 -16.78 -4.32
CA ILE A 44 -2.41 -17.66 -3.40
C ILE A 44 -3.50 -18.43 -4.15
N ALA A 45 -4.12 -17.82 -5.16
CA ALA A 45 -5.13 -18.46 -6.00
C ALA A 45 -4.53 -19.36 -7.12
N ALA A 46 -3.20 -19.43 -7.25
CA ALA A 46 -2.53 -20.24 -8.27
C ALA A 46 -2.97 -21.73 -8.34
N PRO A 47 -3.26 -22.45 -7.24
CA PRO A 47 -3.69 -23.83 -7.29
C PRO A 47 -5.09 -23.95 -7.91
N VAL A 48 -5.97 -22.99 -7.63
CA VAL A 48 -7.30 -22.92 -8.23
C VAL A 48 -7.19 -22.68 -9.74
N ALA A 49 -6.26 -21.82 -10.17
CA ALA A 49 -6.00 -21.59 -11.59
C ALA A 49 -5.52 -22.85 -12.32
N VAL A 50 -4.61 -23.63 -11.70
CA VAL A 50 -4.15 -24.91 -12.27
C VAL A 50 -5.30 -25.94 -12.34
N LEU A 51 -6.15 -26.00 -11.32
CA LEU A 51 -7.33 -26.88 -11.35
C LEU A 51 -8.32 -26.50 -12.45
N LEU A 52 -8.56 -25.21 -12.65
CA LEU A 52 -9.39 -24.71 -13.76
C LEU A 52 -8.80 -25.09 -15.12
N ASP A 53 -7.50 -24.89 -15.30
CA ASP A 53 -6.81 -25.27 -16.54
C ASP A 53 -6.93 -26.77 -16.83
N TRP A 54 -6.76 -27.62 -15.81
CA TRP A 54 -6.95 -29.06 -15.97
C TRP A 54 -8.37 -29.47 -16.39
N THR A 55 -9.39 -28.76 -15.91
CA THR A 55 -10.78 -29.03 -16.29
C THR A 55 -11.13 -28.56 -17.70
N LEU A 56 -10.49 -27.49 -18.18
CA LEU A 56 -10.78 -26.86 -19.47
C LEU A 56 -9.92 -27.43 -20.61
N SER A 57 -8.63 -27.62 -20.35
CA SER A 57 -7.63 -28.02 -21.34
C SER A 57 -7.48 -29.55 -21.43
N GLY A 58 -7.92 -30.30 -20.41
CA GLY A 58 -7.84 -31.77 -20.35
C GLY A 58 -6.42 -32.33 -20.16
N GLU A 59 -5.38 -31.52 -20.37
CA GLU A 59 -3.99 -31.90 -20.14
C GLU A 59 -3.63 -31.83 -18.65
N ARG A 60 -3.09 -32.92 -18.11
CA ARG A 60 -2.71 -33.04 -16.70
C ARG A 60 -1.20 -33.09 -16.56
N TYR A 61 -0.59 -31.94 -16.25
CA TYR A 61 0.82 -31.87 -15.88
C TYR A 61 0.97 -31.81 -14.36
N PRO A 62 1.29 -32.93 -13.68
CA PRO A 62 1.41 -32.95 -12.22
C PRO A 62 2.47 -31.96 -11.69
N ALA A 63 3.47 -31.63 -12.50
CA ALA A 63 4.45 -30.59 -12.18
C ALA A 63 3.82 -29.20 -11.94
N ALA A 64 2.75 -28.85 -12.66
CA ALA A 64 2.06 -27.57 -12.51
C ALA A 64 1.39 -27.41 -11.14
N LEU A 65 0.90 -28.50 -10.53
CA LEU A 65 0.38 -28.48 -9.16
C LEU A 65 1.48 -28.24 -8.12
N PHE A 66 2.62 -28.92 -8.25
CA PHE A 66 3.73 -28.71 -7.31
C PHE A 66 4.24 -27.26 -7.35
N VAL A 67 4.36 -26.71 -8.56
CA VAL A 67 4.75 -25.30 -8.75
C VAL A 67 3.69 -24.36 -8.16
N SER A 68 2.39 -24.62 -8.37
CA SER A 68 1.35 -23.74 -7.82
C SER A 68 1.33 -23.73 -6.30
N PHE A 69 1.52 -24.86 -5.63
CA PHE A 69 1.66 -24.90 -4.16
C PHE A 69 2.90 -24.15 -3.66
N ALA A 70 4.05 -24.29 -4.34
CA ALA A 70 5.26 -23.53 -4.00
C ALA A 70 5.05 -22.02 -4.15
N VAL A 71 4.40 -21.62 -5.26
CA VAL A 71 4.04 -20.22 -5.55
C VAL A 71 3.03 -19.67 -4.53
N THR A 72 2.06 -20.48 -4.10
CA THR A 72 1.12 -20.10 -3.04
C THR A 72 1.83 -19.90 -1.70
N GLY A 73 2.75 -20.79 -1.34
CA GLY A 73 3.58 -20.63 -0.14
C GLY A 73 4.37 -19.32 -0.18
N PHE A 74 4.98 -19.00 -1.33
CA PHE A 74 5.65 -17.73 -1.54
C PHE A 74 4.70 -16.53 -1.44
N GLY A 75 3.51 -16.61 -2.06
CA GLY A 75 2.48 -15.57 -1.98
C GLY A 75 2.01 -15.31 -0.55
N MET A 76 1.89 -16.34 0.30
CA MET A 76 1.56 -16.19 1.72
C MET A 76 2.66 -15.46 2.51
N LEU A 77 3.93 -15.80 2.28
CA LEU A 77 5.06 -15.09 2.90
C LEU A 77 5.12 -13.63 2.45
N ALA A 78 4.95 -13.38 1.15
CA ALA A 78 4.92 -12.03 0.59
C ALA A 78 3.71 -11.21 1.09
N ALA A 79 2.57 -11.86 1.35
CA ALA A 79 1.40 -11.21 1.93
C ALA A 79 1.68 -10.66 3.33
N LEU A 80 2.44 -11.37 4.18
CA LEU A 80 2.82 -10.89 5.51
C LEU A 80 3.66 -9.60 5.42
N GLY A 81 4.62 -9.56 4.50
CA GLY A 81 5.41 -8.34 4.22
C GLY A 81 4.54 -7.19 3.71
N THR A 82 3.57 -7.51 2.85
CA THR A 82 2.64 -6.52 2.28
C THR A 82 1.71 -5.93 3.35
N ILE A 83 1.23 -6.74 4.30
CA ILE A 83 0.44 -6.27 5.45
C ILE A 83 1.26 -5.29 6.30
N ALA A 84 2.53 -5.60 6.57
CA ALA A 84 3.42 -4.71 7.31
C ALA A 84 3.64 -3.38 6.54
N ALA A 85 3.85 -3.45 5.23
CA ALA A 85 3.99 -2.28 4.37
C ALA A 85 2.71 -1.42 4.35
N PHE A 86 1.53 -2.04 4.29
CA PHE A 86 0.25 -1.35 4.39
C PHE A 86 0.08 -0.63 5.73
N LYS A 87 0.40 -1.30 6.85
CA LYS A 87 0.37 -0.68 8.17
C LYS A 87 1.31 0.51 8.27
N ALA A 88 2.51 0.39 7.71
CA ALA A 88 3.46 1.52 7.63
C ALA A 88 2.91 2.66 6.76
N GLY A 89 2.33 2.35 5.59
CA GLY A 89 1.70 3.33 4.70
C GLY A 89 0.55 4.10 5.37
N ILE A 90 -0.31 3.42 6.14
CA ILE A 90 -1.37 4.07 6.93
C ILE A 90 -0.78 4.99 7.99
N ARG A 91 0.24 4.53 8.73
CA ARG A 91 0.91 5.35 9.75
C ARG A 91 1.56 6.60 9.15
N CYS A 92 2.25 6.47 8.02
CA CYS A 92 2.85 7.59 7.32
C CYS A 92 1.80 8.59 6.82
N THR A 93 0.70 8.09 6.25
CA THR A 93 -0.39 8.94 5.76
C THR A 93 -1.08 9.68 6.91
N ALA A 94 -1.41 8.98 8.01
CA ALA A 94 -2.00 9.58 9.21
C ALA A 94 -1.06 10.59 9.87
N GLY A 95 0.23 10.29 9.94
CA GLY A 95 1.27 11.18 10.46
C GLY A 95 1.40 12.47 9.64
N GLY A 96 1.43 12.36 8.31
CA GLY A 96 1.46 13.51 7.40
C GLY A 96 0.22 14.41 7.54
N LEU A 97 -0.97 13.82 7.65
CA LEU A 97 -2.21 14.55 7.90
C LEU A 97 -2.20 15.24 9.27
N ALA A 98 -1.75 14.56 10.31
CA ALA A 98 -1.64 15.12 11.65
C ALA A 98 -0.65 16.29 11.69
N LEU A 99 0.50 16.17 11.03
CA LEU A 99 1.48 17.25 10.89
C LEU A 99 0.88 18.47 10.18
N SER A 100 0.18 18.23 9.07
CA SER A 100 -0.50 19.27 8.29
C SER A 100 -1.60 19.97 9.09
N ALA A 101 -2.31 19.25 9.94
CA ALA A 101 -3.31 19.81 10.86
C ALA A 101 -2.66 20.61 12.00
N ARG A 102 -1.49 20.18 12.52
CA ARG A 102 -0.75 20.90 13.56
C ARG A 102 -0.18 22.22 13.04
N ILE A 103 0.42 22.23 11.85
CA ILE A 103 0.98 23.44 11.22
C ILE A 103 -0.14 24.45 10.95
N ARG A 104 -1.29 24.02 10.39
CA ARG A 104 -2.44 24.91 10.17
C ARG A 104 -3.02 25.52 11.46
N LYS A 105 -2.93 24.80 12.57
CA LYS A 105 -3.34 25.26 13.91
C LYS A 105 -2.25 26.08 14.63
N GLY A 106 -1.12 26.36 13.97
CA GLY A 106 0.01 27.10 14.58
C GLY A 106 0.70 26.35 15.73
N ARG A 107 0.55 25.01 15.82
CA ARG A 107 1.09 24.19 16.93
C ARG A 107 2.43 23.51 16.60
N ALA A 108 2.96 23.69 15.40
CA ALA A 108 4.13 22.97 14.90
C ALA A 108 5.34 23.87 14.61
N LEU A 109 5.31 25.12 15.07
CA LEU A 109 6.42 26.09 15.01
C LEU A 109 6.47 26.86 16.33
#